data_AF-A0A531KPW2-F1
#
_entry.id   AF-A0A531KPW2-F1
#
_cell.length_a   1.000
_cell.length_b   1.000
_cell.length_c   1.000
_cell.angle_alpha   90.00
_cell.angle_beta   90.00
_cell.angle_gamma   90.00
#
_symmetry.space_group_name_H-M   'P 1'
#
loop_
_entity.id
_entity.type
_entity.pdbx_description
1 polymer ?
#
loop_
_entity_poly.entity_id
_entity_poly.type
_entity_poly.pdbx_seq_one_letter_code
_entity_poly.pdbx_strand_id
1 'polypeptide(L)'
;MNVGDRHYRTIWLSDDRRSVEIIDQRWLPHDFRVEKVGTVAGIATAIRDMWVRGAPLIGVTAAYGVAMQMADDPSDAALDGVW
;
A
#
# COMPACT_ATOMS: atom_id res chain seq x y z
N MET A 1 8.75 -12.57 -0.04
CA MET A 1 10.08 -12.06 -0.48
C MET A 1 11.09 -12.43 0.59
N ASN A 2 12.30 -12.82 0.21
CA ASN A 2 13.34 -13.15 1.19
C ASN A 2 14.29 -11.96 1.33
N VAL A 3 14.55 -11.55 2.56
CA VAL A 3 15.55 -10.52 2.90
C VAL A 3 16.42 -11.10 4.01
N GLY A 4 17.67 -11.44 3.65
CA GLY A 4 18.50 -12.30 4.50
C GLY A 4 17.78 -13.64 4.76
N ASP A 5 17.71 -14.04 6.03
CA ASP A 5 17.07 -15.29 6.49
C ASP A 5 15.57 -15.15 6.79
N ARG A 6 14.96 -13.99 6.51
CA ARG A 6 13.56 -13.72 6.85
C ARG A 6 12.67 -13.61 5.63
N HIS A 7 11.52 -14.29 5.69
CA HIS A 7 10.46 -14.15 4.72
C HIS A 7 9.52 -13.00 5.08
N TYR A 8 9.31 -12.08 4.13
CA TYR A 8 8.46 -10.91 4.24
C TYR A 8 7.32 -10.93 3.23
N ARG A 9 6.16 -10.39 3.63
CA ARG A 9 5.17 -9.86 2.69
C ARG A 9 5.67 -8.48 2.21
N THR A 10 5.27 -8.07 1.01
CA THR A 10 5.65 -6.75 0.46
C THR A 10 4.69 -5.63 0.87
N ILE A 11 3.54 -5.99 1.41
CA ILE A 11 2.50 -5.11 1.97
C ILE A 11 1.76 -5.85 3.09
N TRP A 12 1.40 -5.14 4.16
CA TRP A 12 0.55 -5.66 5.25
C TRP A 12 -0.23 -4.53 5.93
N LEU A 13 -1.29 -4.90 6.66
CA LEU A 13 -2.08 -3.94 7.45
C LEU A 13 -1.28 -3.51 8.69
N SER A 14 -1.25 -2.21 8.96
CA SER A 14 -0.59 -1.62 10.13
C SER A 14 -1.38 -1.92 11.42
N ASP A 15 -0.75 -1.70 12.57
CA ASP A 15 -1.34 -1.96 13.89
C ASP A 15 -2.59 -1.13 14.18
N ASP A 16 -2.74 0.03 13.53
CA ASP A 16 -3.95 0.86 13.60
C ASP A 16 -5.15 0.25 12.87
N ARG A 17 -4.97 -0.92 12.23
CA ARG A 17 -5.96 -1.67 11.45
C ARG A 17 -6.59 -0.87 10.31
N ARG A 18 -5.93 0.18 9.86
CA ARG A 18 -6.47 1.12 8.88
C ARG A 18 -5.45 1.46 7.79
N SER A 19 -4.24 1.82 8.19
CA SER A 19 -3.13 2.10 7.28
C SER A 19 -2.47 0.80 6.80
N VAL A 20 -1.69 0.88 5.73
CA VAL A 20 -0.82 -0.22 5.30
C VAL A 20 0.65 0.14 5.45
N GLU A 21 1.46 -0.86 5.71
CA GLU A 21 2.91 -0.77 5.62
C GLU A 21 3.38 -1.47 4.35
N ILE A 22 4.26 -0.80 3.60
CA ILE A 22 4.81 -1.29 2.34
C ILE A 22 6.34 -1.27 2.41
N ILE A 23 6.98 -2.21 1.73
CA ILE A 23 8.42 -2.15 1.48
C ILE A 23 8.65 -1.20 0.31
N ASP A 24 9.36 -0.09 0.53
CA ASP A 24 9.69 0.86 -0.52
C ASP A 24 10.81 0.32 -1.41
N GLN A 25 10.41 -0.19 -2.57
CA GLN A 25 11.28 -0.85 -3.52
C GLN A 25 12.25 0.11 -4.24
N ARG A 26 12.10 1.43 -4.10
CA ARG A 26 13.04 2.41 -4.68
C ARG A 26 14.43 2.31 -4.07
N TRP A 27 14.51 1.84 -2.82
CA TRP A 27 15.74 1.77 -2.05
C TRP A 27 16.45 0.41 -2.15
N LEU A 28 15.75 -0.62 -2.62
CA LEU A 28 16.34 -1.94 -2.82
C LEU A 28 17.34 -1.94 -3.99
N PRO A 29 18.44 -2.70 -3.90
CA PRO A 29 18.80 -3.63 -2.82
C PRO A 29 19.61 -2.97 -1.68
N HIS A 30 19.88 -1.66 -1.74
CA HIS A 30 20.85 -1.00 -0.88
C HIS A 30 20.32 -0.69 0.52
N ASP A 31 19.01 -0.41 0.64
CA ASP A 31 18.39 -0.05 1.90
C ASP A 31 16.96 -0.64 1.99
N PHE A 32 16.61 -1.17 3.15
CA PHE A 32 15.33 -1.82 3.42
C PHE A 32 14.45 -0.86 4.21
N ARG A 33 13.59 -0.12 3.51
CA ARG A 33 12.68 0.86 4.12
C ARG A 33 11.24 0.36 4.11
N VAL A 34 10.57 0.55 5.24
CA VAL A 34 9.14 0.30 5.40
C VAL A 34 8.46 1.65 5.56
N GLU A 35 7.47 1.92 4.72
CA GLU A 35 6.70 3.17 4.73
C GLU A 35 5.25 2.88 5.12
N LYS A 36 4.69 3.70 6.01
CA LYS A 36 3.29 3.63 6.40
C LYS A 36 2.45 4.55 5.53
N VAL A 37 1.47 4.00 4.85
CA VAL A 37 0.54 4.72 3.96
C VAL A 37 -0.86 4.63 4.54
N GLY A 38 -1.40 5.79 4.95
CA GLY A 38 -2.69 5.88 5.64
C GLY A 38 -3.76 6.69 4.89
N THR A 39 -3.52 7.06 3.63
CA THR A 39 -4.44 7.87 2.83
C THR A 39 -4.50 7.36 1.40
N VAL A 40 -5.66 7.57 0.75
CA VAL A 40 -5.86 7.26 -0.68
C VAL A 40 -4.84 7.99 -1.56
N ALA A 41 -4.56 9.26 -1.28
CA ALA A 41 -3.54 10.03 -2.00
C ALA A 41 -2.12 9.44 -1.83
N GLY A 42 -1.82 8.92 -0.63
CA GLY A 42 -0.58 8.21 -0.36
C GLY A 42 -0.48 6.90 -1.15
N ILE A 43 -1.58 6.13 -1.25
CA ILE A 43 -1.66 4.90 -2.06
C ILE A 43 -1.40 5.22 -3.53
N ALA A 44 -2.07 6.24 -4.08
CA ALA A 44 -1.86 6.67 -5.46
C ALA A 44 -0.40 7.09 -5.71
N THR A 45 0.22 7.78 -4.76
CA THR A 45 1.64 8.18 -4.84
C THR A 45 2.56 6.97 -4.80
N ALA A 46 2.34 6.03 -3.88
CA ALA A 46 3.15 4.82 -3.75
C ALA A 46 3.15 3.96 -5.03
N ILE A 47 2.02 3.91 -5.74
CA ILE A 47 1.89 3.20 -7.02
C ILE A 47 2.56 4.00 -8.15
N ARG A 48 2.18 5.28 -8.31
CA ARG A 48 2.64 6.13 -9.41
C ARG A 48 4.16 6.34 -9.40
N ASP A 49 4.72 6.55 -8.21
CA ASP A 49 6.16 6.82 -8.04
C ASP A 49 6.95 5.50 -7.84
N MET A 50 6.30 4.36 -8.04
CA MET A 50 6.89 3.01 -8.00
C MET A 50 7.59 2.66 -6.68
N TRP A 51 7.04 3.10 -5.55
CA TRP A 51 7.43 2.59 -4.22
C TRP A 51 7.06 1.11 -4.14
N VAL A 52 5.88 0.78 -4.67
CA VAL A 52 5.45 -0.58 -4.97
C VAL A 52 5.38 -0.79 -6.48
N ARG A 53 5.73 -1.98 -6.95
CA ARG A 53 5.63 -2.36 -8.37
C ARG A 53 5.41 -3.86 -8.54
N GLY A 54 5.00 -4.23 -9.76
CA GLY A 54 4.54 -5.57 -10.13
C GLY A 54 3.01 -5.64 -10.08
N ALA A 55 2.39 -6.11 -11.17
CA ALA A 55 0.94 -6.04 -11.35
C ALA A 55 0.11 -6.59 -10.15
N PRO A 56 0.47 -7.76 -9.56
CA PRO A 56 -0.26 -8.25 -8.38
C PRO A 56 -0.17 -7.32 -7.16
N LEU A 57 1.02 -6.76 -6.89
CA LEU A 57 1.22 -5.87 -5.73
C LEU A 57 0.53 -4.52 -5.94
N ILE A 58 0.55 -3.99 -7.16
CA ILE A 58 -0.18 -2.76 -7.50
C ILE A 58 -1.67 -2.96 -7.23
N GLY A 59 -2.27 -4.07 -7.69
CA GLY A 59 -3.67 -4.37 -7.46
C GLY A 59 -4.05 -4.46 -5.98
N VAL A 60 -3.25 -5.18 -5.18
CA VAL A 60 -3.48 -5.27 -3.72
C VAL A 60 -3.33 -3.90 -3.03
N THR A 61 -2.35 -3.10 -3.45
CA THR A 61 -2.12 -1.76 -2.87
C THR A 61 -3.29 -0.82 -3.20
N ALA A 62 -3.80 -0.85 -4.43
CA ALA A 62 -4.98 -0.08 -4.83
C ALA A 62 -6.24 -0.52 -4.06
N ALA A 63 -6.44 -1.83 -3.88
CA ALA A 63 -7.56 -2.37 -3.11
C ALA A 63 -7.56 -1.89 -1.65
N TYR A 64 -6.38 -1.73 -1.03
CA TYR A 64 -6.28 -1.11 0.29
C TYR A 64 -6.68 0.37 0.28
N GLY A 65 -6.38 1.11 -0.79
CA GLY A 65 -6.88 2.49 -0.95
C GLY A 65 -8.41 2.56 -0.97
N VAL A 66 -9.07 1.68 -1.73
CA VAL A 66 -10.53 1.56 -1.73
C VAL A 66 -11.06 1.21 -0.33
N ALA A 67 -10.45 0.24 0.34
CA ALA A 67 -10.84 -0.16 1.69
C ALA A 67 -10.71 0.98 2.72
N MET A 68 -9.67 1.82 2.62
CA MET A 68 -9.51 3.00 3.47
C MET A 68 -10.64 4.00 3.24
N GLN A 69 -10.98 4.29 1.98
CA GLN A 69 -12.07 5.22 1.66
C GLN A 69 -13.41 4.69 2.17
N MET A 70 -13.70 3.40 1.98
CA MET A 70 -14.94 2.78 2.44
C MET A 70 -15.06 2.70 3.97
N ALA A 71 -13.93 2.72 4.68
CA ALA A 71 -13.94 2.84 6.14
C ALA A 71 -14.27 4.27 6.62
N ASP A 72 -14.03 5.28 5.80
CA ASP A 72 -14.37 6.69 6.09
C ASP A 72 -15.78 7.05 5.67
N ASP A 73 -16.13 6.70 4.45
CA ASP A 73 -17.42 6.96 3.84
C ASP A 73 -17.81 5.77 2.95
N PRO A 74 -18.75 4.91 3.40
CA PRO A 74 -19.20 3.75 2.65
C PRO A 74 -20.28 4.07 1.61
N SER A 75 -20.52 5.35 1.30
CA SER A 75 -21.50 5.75 0.28
C SER A 75 -21.02 5.45 -1.15
N ASP A 76 -21.99 5.27 -2.07
CA ASP A 76 -21.70 5.06 -3.49
C ASP A 76 -20.88 6.21 -4.09
N ALA A 77 -21.13 7.46 -3.66
CA ALA A 77 -20.38 8.62 -4.11
C ALA A 77 -18.89 8.54 -3.73
N ALA A 78 -18.58 8.03 -2.53
CA ALA A 78 -17.21 7.82 -2.09
C ALA A 78 -16.55 6.64 -2.83
N LEU A 79 -17.31 5.60 -3.16
CA LEU A 79 -16.82 4.46 -3.94
C LEU A 79 -16.45 4.87 -5.37
N ASP A 80 -17.32 5.64 -6.02
CA ASP A 80 -17.10 6.17 -7.38
C ASP A 80 -15.90 7.13 -7.43
N GLY A 81 -15.58 7.80 -6.32
CA GLY A 81 -14.46 8.73 -6.23
C GLY A 81 -13.08 8.09 -6.03
N VAL A 82 -13.02 6.80 -5.68
CA VAL A 82 -11.77 6.07 -5.38
C VAL A 82 -11.45 4.94 -6.37
N TRP A 83 -12.40 4.57 -7.22
CA TRP A 83 -12.26 3.59 -8.30
C TRP A 83 -11.75 4.25 -9.60
#